data_AF-A0A3M6JUZ5-F1
#
_entry.id   AF-A0A3M6JUZ5-F1
#
_cell.length_a   1.000
_cell.length_b   1.000
_cell.length_c   1.000
_cell.angle_alpha   90.00
_cell.angle_beta   90.00
_cell.angle_gamma   90.00
#
_symmetry.space_group_name_H-M   'P 1'
#
loop_
_entity.id
_entity.type
_entity.pdbx_description
1 polymer ?
#
loop_
_entity_poly.entity_id
_entity_poly.type
_entity_poly.pdbx_seq_one_letter_code
_entity_poly.pdbx_strand_id
1 'polypeptide(L)'
;EKSISEIKSSDEYRKYTESKKSLDSFENEKTKIKNEIDSQFTKISRPLGRYEYASSLDKEQKNILSKLVENPFEVLTPQNKDSVIVILENVRKGITSGSISVKDVDKTLSQITETEEAIDGFISQVSEYFQKHQKLSDDLNSLRSEKLISLESELTKTSNSKNDLELKSETFQGEVDEIDTSIPQLVSQIEKKLRTFSNTKYTVLMS
;
A
#
# COMPACT_ATOMS: atom_id res chain seq x y z
N GLU A 1 11.95 -5.96 -24.74
CA GLU A 1 10.48 -6.06 -24.88
C GLU A 1 9.97 -7.49 -25.12
N LYS A 2 10.43 -8.21 -26.14
CA LYS A 2 9.95 -9.58 -26.47
C LYS A 2 10.02 -10.59 -25.31
N SER A 3 11.13 -10.60 -24.56
CA SER A 3 11.28 -11.49 -23.39
C SER A 3 10.39 -11.11 -22.21
N ILE A 4 10.00 -9.84 -22.08
CA ILE A 4 9.04 -9.41 -21.04
C ILE A 4 7.62 -9.78 -21.46
N SER A 5 7.26 -9.64 -22.74
CA SER A 5 5.98 -10.11 -23.24
C SER A 5 5.83 -11.63 -23.11
N GLU A 6 6.90 -12.41 -23.31
CA GLU A 6 6.90 -13.86 -23.11
C GLU A 6 6.67 -14.22 -21.64
N ILE A 7 7.34 -13.55 -20.69
CA ILE A 7 7.10 -13.77 -19.26
C ILE A 7 5.69 -13.34 -18.86
N LYS A 8 5.19 -12.20 -19.38
CA LYS A 8 3.82 -11.73 -19.12
C LYS A 8 2.73 -12.61 -19.73
N SER A 9 3.10 -13.45 -20.70
CA SER A 9 2.21 -14.44 -21.31
C SER A 9 2.31 -15.82 -20.64
N SER A 10 3.22 -15.99 -19.67
CA SER A 10 3.41 -17.25 -18.97
C SER A 10 2.28 -17.52 -17.97
N ASP A 11 2.04 -18.80 -17.69
CA ASP A 11 1.05 -19.22 -16.71
C ASP A 11 1.43 -18.77 -15.28
N GLU A 12 2.73 -18.67 -14.97
CA GLU A 12 3.22 -18.13 -13.69
C GLU A 12 2.83 -16.66 -13.50
N TYR A 13 2.96 -15.83 -14.54
CA TYR A 13 2.57 -14.42 -14.44
C TYR A 13 1.05 -14.25 -14.34
N ARG A 14 0.27 -15.08 -15.03
CA ARG A 14 -1.20 -15.10 -14.86
C ARG A 14 -1.57 -15.43 -13.41
N LYS A 15 -0.99 -16.49 -12.84
CA LYS A 15 -1.18 -16.87 -11.42
C LYS A 15 -0.76 -15.76 -10.46
N TYR A 16 0.33 -15.06 -10.75
CA TYR A 16 0.77 -13.90 -9.96
C TYR A 16 -0.27 -12.78 -9.98
N THR A 17 -0.81 -12.43 -11.16
CA THR A 17 -1.84 -11.38 -11.28
C THR A 17 -3.16 -11.76 -10.61
N GLU A 18 -3.58 -13.02 -10.70
CA GLU A 18 -4.77 -13.55 -10.03
C GLU A 18 -4.60 -13.55 -8.50
N SER A 19 -3.42 -13.94 -8.02
CA SER A 19 -3.06 -13.91 -6.60
C SER A 19 -3.04 -12.47 -6.07
N LYS A 20 -2.50 -11.53 -6.84
CA LYS A 20 -2.51 -10.10 -6.53
C LYS A 20 -3.93 -9.53 -6.47
N LYS A 21 -4.79 -9.88 -7.44
CA LYS A 21 -6.19 -9.45 -7.43
C LYS A 21 -6.99 -10.08 -6.29
N SER A 22 -6.65 -11.31 -5.89
CA SER A 22 -7.21 -11.92 -4.68
C SER A 22 -6.76 -11.17 -3.43
N LEU A 23 -5.51 -10.68 -3.37
CA LEU A 23 -5.06 -9.86 -2.25
C LEU A 23 -5.89 -8.57 -2.08
N ASP A 24 -6.32 -7.96 -3.19
CA ASP A 24 -7.22 -6.79 -3.14
C ASP A 24 -8.62 -7.15 -2.60
N SER A 25 -9.11 -8.38 -2.81
CA SER A 25 -10.38 -8.83 -2.23
C SER A 25 -10.26 -9.19 -0.74
N PHE A 26 -9.04 -9.53 -0.27
CA PHE A 26 -8.75 -9.83 1.13
C PHE A 26 -8.97 -8.63 2.07
N GLU A 27 -8.81 -7.40 1.59
CA GLU A 27 -9.09 -6.21 2.42
C GLU A 27 -10.58 -6.08 2.77
N ASN A 28 -11.46 -6.55 1.88
CA ASN A 28 -12.90 -6.62 2.15
C ASN A 28 -13.24 -7.70 3.20
N GLU A 29 -12.56 -8.85 3.15
CA GLU A 29 -12.72 -9.92 4.16
C GLU A 29 -12.26 -9.42 5.53
N LYS A 30 -11.09 -8.79 5.60
CA LYS A 30 -10.56 -8.14 6.81
C LYS A 30 -11.56 -7.15 7.39
N THR A 31 -12.08 -6.26 6.56
CA THR A 31 -13.02 -5.22 6.99
C THR A 31 -14.30 -5.82 7.57
N LYS A 32 -14.82 -6.89 6.97
CA LYS A 32 -16.02 -7.59 7.48
C LYS A 32 -15.77 -8.19 8.86
N ILE A 33 -14.69 -8.96 9.02
CA ILE A 33 -14.32 -9.57 10.31
C ILE A 33 -14.11 -8.48 11.36
N LYS A 34 -13.34 -7.44 11.02
CA LYS A 34 -13.09 -6.31 11.92
C LYS A 34 -14.39 -5.64 12.36
N ASN A 35 -15.30 -5.33 11.44
CA ASN A 35 -16.56 -4.67 11.78
C ASN A 35 -17.45 -5.53 12.68
N GLU A 36 -17.48 -6.84 12.48
CA GLU A 36 -18.24 -7.77 13.32
C GLU A 36 -17.70 -7.77 14.76
N ILE A 37 -16.38 -7.90 14.91
CA ILE A 37 -15.70 -7.86 16.21
C ILE A 37 -15.89 -6.50 16.87
N ASP A 38 -15.63 -5.40 16.16
CA ASP A 38 -15.78 -4.05 16.69
C ASP A 38 -17.21 -3.79 17.17
N SER A 39 -18.22 -4.28 16.43
CA SER A 39 -19.63 -4.16 16.82
C SER A 39 -19.90 -4.85 18.17
N GLN A 40 -19.34 -6.05 18.37
CA GLN A 40 -19.49 -6.78 19.62
C GLN A 40 -18.78 -6.07 20.78
N PHE A 41 -17.51 -5.67 20.59
CA PHE A 41 -16.72 -5.01 21.63
C PHE A 41 -17.21 -3.60 21.96
N THR A 42 -17.81 -2.89 21.00
CA THR A 42 -18.43 -1.56 21.26
C THR A 42 -19.51 -1.65 22.33
N LYS A 43 -20.29 -2.75 22.39
CA LYS A 43 -21.33 -2.96 23.39
C LYS A 43 -20.79 -2.93 24.82
N ILE A 44 -19.54 -3.38 25.01
CA ILE A 44 -18.87 -3.50 26.31
C ILE A 44 -17.68 -2.53 26.49
N SER A 45 -17.47 -1.60 25.55
CA SER A 45 -16.37 -0.63 25.58
C SER A 45 -16.33 0.20 26.85
N ARG A 46 -17.49 0.63 27.36
CA ARG A 46 -17.60 1.46 28.57
C ARG A 46 -17.13 0.73 29.84
N PRO A 47 -17.65 -0.46 30.21
CA PRO A 47 -17.15 -1.17 31.38
C PRO A 47 -15.67 -1.60 31.22
N LEU A 48 -15.22 -1.95 30.00
CA LEU A 48 -13.80 -2.21 29.73
C LEU A 48 -12.93 -0.98 30.04
N GLY A 49 -13.27 0.18 29.49
CA GLY A 49 -12.54 1.42 29.73
C GLY A 49 -12.54 1.82 31.22
N ARG A 50 -13.64 1.60 31.94
CA ARG A 50 -13.69 1.85 33.39
C ARG A 50 -12.77 0.91 34.18
N TYR A 51 -12.70 -0.35 33.79
CA TYR A 51 -11.81 -1.33 34.40
C TYR A 51 -10.33 -0.92 34.23
N GLU A 52 -9.95 -0.36 33.07
CA GLU A 52 -8.58 0.11 32.81
C GLU A 52 -8.08 1.14 33.82
N TYR A 53 -8.97 2.02 34.30
CA TYR A 53 -8.63 3.05 35.29
C TYR A 53 -8.69 2.56 36.74
N ALA A 54 -9.55 1.58 37.03
CA ALA A 54 -9.82 1.11 38.40
C ALA A 54 -8.93 -0.07 38.82
N SER A 55 -8.25 -0.71 37.88
CA SER A 55 -7.51 -1.96 38.11
C SER A 55 -6.01 -1.74 38.28
N SER A 56 -5.39 -2.62 39.07
CA SER A 56 -3.93 -2.73 39.18
C SER A 56 -3.39 -3.79 38.20
N LEU A 57 -3.71 -3.63 36.91
CA LEU A 57 -3.21 -4.52 35.87
C LEU A 57 -1.71 -4.31 35.65
N ASP A 58 -1.01 -5.40 35.34
CA ASP A 58 0.34 -5.29 34.81
C ASP A 58 0.35 -4.62 33.42
N LYS A 59 1.55 -4.27 32.95
CA LYS A 59 1.74 -3.54 31.71
C LYS A 59 1.21 -4.29 30.48
N GLU A 60 1.32 -5.61 30.46
CA GLU A 60 0.91 -6.43 29.33
C GLU A 60 -0.61 -6.54 29.26
N GLN A 61 -1.26 -6.85 30.39
CA GLN A 61 -2.72 -6.90 30.47
C GLN A 61 -3.36 -5.54 30.19
N LYS A 62 -2.75 -4.44 30.65
CA LYS A 62 -3.22 -3.09 30.33
C LYS A 62 -3.13 -2.77 28.83
N ASN A 63 -2.06 -3.19 28.17
CA ASN A 63 -1.93 -3.03 26.72
C ASN A 63 -2.96 -3.86 25.95
N ILE A 64 -3.22 -5.10 26.39
CA ILE A 64 -4.28 -5.94 25.81
C ILE A 64 -5.65 -5.26 25.98
N LEU A 65 -5.97 -4.78 27.18
CA LEU A 65 -7.23 -4.10 27.48
C LEU A 65 -7.44 -2.84 26.63
N SER A 66 -6.43 -1.98 26.55
CA SER A 66 -6.48 -0.77 25.72
C SER A 66 -6.76 -1.13 24.25
N LYS A 67 -6.07 -2.16 23.71
CA LYS A 67 -6.33 -2.65 22.36
C LYS A 67 -7.71 -3.30 22.18
N LEU A 68 -8.27 -3.97 23.18
CA LEU A 68 -9.64 -4.50 23.09
C LEU A 68 -10.68 -3.38 22.94
N VAL A 69 -10.41 -2.19 23.47
CA VAL A 69 -11.28 -1.03 23.34
C VAL A 69 -11.07 -0.31 22.02
N GLU A 70 -9.82 -0.17 21.56
CA GLU A 70 -9.48 0.59 20.35
C GLU A 70 -9.58 -0.23 19.06
N ASN A 71 -9.01 -1.43 19.04
CA ASN A 71 -8.93 -2.29 17.87
C ASN A 71 -8.85 -3.78 18.27
N PRO A 72 -9.97 -4.39 18.71
CA PRO A 72 -10.02 -5.77 19.20
C PRO A 72 -9.51 -6.80 18.19
N PHE A 73 -9.67 -6.54 16.88
CA PHE A 73 -9.15 -7.40 15.82
C PHE A 73 -7.64 -7.68 15.93
N GLU A 74 -6.83 -6.70 16.37
CA GLU A 74 -5.37 -6.87 16.47
C GLU A 74 -4.92 -7.70 17.66
N VAL A 75 -5.77 -7.86 18.68
CA VAL A 75 -5.39 -8.48 19.94
C VAL A 75 -6.07 -9.83 20.15
N LEU A 76 -7.18 -10.11 19.45
CA LEU A 76 -7.87 -11.41 19.45
C LEU A 76 -7.07 -12.47 18.70
N THR A 77 -6.05 -12.99 19.38
CA THR A 77 -5.16 -14.04 18.91
C THR A 77 -5.17 -15.21 19.89
N PRO A 78 -4.79 -16.43 19.46
CA PRO A 78 -4.72 -17.57 20.36
C PRO A 78 -3.82 -17.33 21.59
N GLN A 79 -2.75 -16.57 21.44
CA GLN A 79 -1.79 -16.25 22.51
C GLN A 79 -2.39 -15.36 23.58
N ASN A 80 -3.30 -14.46 23.21
CA ASN A 80 -3.93 -13.52 24.13
C ASN A 80 -5.25 -14.03 24.70
N LYS A 81 -5.76 -15.17 24.24
CA LYS A 81 -7.08 -15.71 24.61
C LYS A 81 -7.31 -15.69 26.11
N ASP A 82 -6.42 -16.32 26.88
CA ASP A 82 -6.58 -16.45 28.33
C ASP A 82 -6.59 -15.08 29.01
N SER A 83 -5.71 -14.17 28.58
CA SER A 83 -5.68 -12.79 29.08
C SER A 83 -6.98 -12.04 28.79
N VAL A 84 -7.55 -12.20 27.59
CA VAL A 84 -8.83 -11.57 27.21
C VAL A 84 -9.97 -12.11 28.07
N ILE A 85 -10.03 -13.43 28.30
CA ILE A 85 -11.05 -14.06 29.15
C ILE A 85 -10.93 -13.55 30.60
N VAL A 86 -9.71 -13.54 31.16
CA VAL A 86 -9.47 -13.02 32.52
C VAL A 86 -9.91 -11.56 32.66
N ILE A 87 -9.64 -10.73 31.65
CA ILE A 87 -10.10 -9.33 31.62
C ILE A 87 -11.62 -9.26 31.68
N LEU A 88 -12.33 -10.02 30.82
CA LEU A 88 -13.80 -10.02 30.79
C LEU A 88 -14.42 -10.52 32.09
N GLU A 89 -13.86 -11.58 32.68
CA GLU A 89 -14.29 -12.08 33.99
C GLU A 89 -14.11 -11.03 35.09
N ASN A 90 -12.97 -10.33 35.10
CA ASN A 90 -12.70 -9.31 36.10
C ASN A 90 -13.60 -8.08 35.94
N VAL A 91 -13.90 -7.70 34.69
CA VAL A 91 -14.88 -6.64 34.40
C VAL A 91 -16.26 -7.06 34.89
N ARG A 92 -16.67 -8.31 34.64
CA ARG A 92 -17.92 -8.88 35.15
C ARG A 92 -17.98 -8.80 36.68
N LYS A 93 -16.95 -9.29 37.38
CA LYS A 93 -16.82 -9.20 38.85
C LYS A 93 -16.86 -7.74 39.33
N GLY A 94 -16.22 -6.84 38.60
CA GLY A 94 -16.22 -5.40 38.89
C GLY A 94 -17.61 -4.78 38.82
N ILE A 95 -18.42 -5.16 37.83
CA ILE A 95 -19.81 -4.73 37.71
C ILE A 95 -20.65 -5.34 38.84
N THR A 96 -20.56 -6.65 39.08
CA THR A 96 -21.34 -7.34 40.12
C THR A 96 -21.05 -6.83 41.53
N SER A 97 -19.79 -6.48 41.82
CA SER A 97 -19.38 -5.89 43.10
C SER A 97 -19.74 -4.41 43.25
N GLY A 98 -20.20 -3.74 42.19
CA GLY A 98 -20.47 -2.31 42.17
C GLY A 98 -19.24 -1.42 42.05
N SER A 99 -18.03 -1.99 41.91
CA SER A 99 -16.79 -1.22 41.69
C SER A 99 -16.72 -0.61 40.28
N ILE A 100 -17.43 -1.20 39.30
CA ILE A 100 -17.63 -0.63 37.96
C ILE A 100 -19.11 -0.24 37.81
N SER A 101 -19.37 1.07 37.71
CA SER A 101 -20.72 1.58 37.50
C SER A 101 -21.13 1.54 36.02
N VAL A 102 -22.26 0.89 35.76
CA VAL A 102 -22.92 0.81 34.45
C VAL A 102 -24.39 1.21 34.57
N LYS A 103 -25.00 1.61 33.45
CA LYS A 103 -26.39 2.09 33.43
C LYS A 103 -27.41 0.97 33.66
N ASP A 104 -27.15 -0.19 33.08
CA ASP A 104 -28.03 -1.35 33.08
C ASP A 104 -27.15 -2.58 33.33
N VAL A 105 -27.21 -3.10 34.55
CA VAL A 105 -26.32 -4.17 35.02
C VAL A 105 -26.62 -5.46 34.27
N ASP A 106 -27.89 -5.89 34.26
CA ASP A 106 -28.30 -7.16 33.65
C ASP A 106 -27.99 -7.18 32.15
N LYS A 107 -28.29 -6.08 31.44
CA LYS A 107 -27.96 -5.97 30.01
C LYS A 107 -26.45 -6.04 29.76
N THR A 108 -25.65 -5.34 30.57
CA THR A 108 -24.20 -5.32 30.38
C THR A 108 -23.60 -6.71 30.66
N LEU A 109 -24.06 -7.41 31.69
CA LEU A 109 -23.62 -8.77 32.00
C LEU A 109 -23.98 -9.76 30.89
N SER A 110 -25.17 -9.64 30.30
CA SER A 110 -25.58 -10.42 29.12
C SER A 110 -24.62 -10.16 27.94
N GLN A 111 -24.32 -8.90 27.65
CA GLN A 111 -23.42 -8.52 26.54
C GLN A 111 -21.98 -9.02 26.75
N ILE A 112 -21.49 -9.05 28.00
CA ILE A 112 -20.19 -9.67 28.31
C ILE A 112 -20.26 -11.18 28.08
N THR A 113 -21.33 -11.84 28.49
CA THR A 113 -21.53 -13.30 28.27
C THR A 113 -21.54 -13.64 26.78
N GLU A 114 -22.34 -12.92 25.99
CA GLU A 114 -22.37 -13.05 24.53
C GLU A 114 -20.98 -12.86 23.90
N THR A 115 -20.19 -11.91 24.44
CA THR A 115 -18.84 -11.67 23.94
C THR A 115 -17.90 -12.82 24.30
N GLU A 116 -17.93 -13.33 25.53
CA GLU A 116 -17.13 -14.48 25.96
C GLU A 116 -17.42 -15.73 25.12
N GLU A 117 -18.69 -16.01 24.83
CA GLU A 117 -19.10 -17.14 24.00
C GLU A 117 -18.64 -16.99 22.53
N ALA A 118 -18.55 -15.76 22.03
CA ALA A 118 -18.12 -15.47 20.67
C ALA A 118 -16.58 -15.43 20.47
N ILE A 119 -15.79 -15.34 21.55
CA ILE A 119 -14.33 -15.16 21.49
C ILE A 119 -13.65 -16.23 20.64
N ASP A 120 -14.03 -17.50 20.81
CA ASP A 120 -13.40 -18.60 20.08
C ASP A 120 -13.68 -18.53 18.58
N GLY A 121 -14.89 -18.10 18.21
CA GLY A 121 -15.24 -17.82 16.83
C GLY A 121 -14.40 -16.68 16.25
N PHE A 122 -14.28 -15.57 16.98
CA PHE A 122 -13.49 -14.42 16.52
C PHE A 122 -12.00 -14.74 16.39
N ILE A 123 -11.40 -15.43 17.37
CA ILE A 123 -9.99 -15.84 17.30
C ILE A 123 -9.77 -16.76 16.08
N SER A 124 -10.71 -17.68 15.82
CA SER A 124 -10.62 -18.58 14.67
C SER A 124 -10.67 -17.80 13.36
N GLN A 125 -11.63 -16.88 13.21
CA GLN A 125 -11.75 -16.01 12.02
C GLN A 125 -10.48 -15.16 11.79
N VAL A 126 -9.95 -14.54 12.85
CA VAL A 126 -8.73 -13.72 12.78
C VAL A 126 -7.52 -14.58 12.39
N SER A 127 -7.39 -15.76 13.01
CA SER A 127 -6.28 -16.68 12.72
C SER A 127 -6.34 -17.22 11.29
N GLU A 128 -7.51 -17.63 10.83
CA GLU A 128 -7.72 -18.08 9.45
C GLU A 128 -7.41 -16.96 8.45
N TYR A 129 -7.84 -15.74 8.73
CA TYR A 129 -7.52 -14.58 7.90
C TYR A 129 -6.01 -14.39 7.75
N PHE A 130 -5.27 -14.34 8.87
CA PHE A 130 -3.82 -14.15 8.83
C PHE A 130 -3.09 -15.32 8.15
N GLN A 131 -3.52 -16.56 8.37
CA GLN A 131 -2.93 -17.73 7.70
C GLN A 131 -3.13 -17.69 6.19
N LYS A 132 -4.35 -17.38 5.74
CA LYS A 132 -4.64 -17.25 4.31
C LYS A 132 -3.85 -16.10 3.68
N HIS A 133 -3.79 -14.94 4.35
CA HIS A 133 -3.02 -13.79 3.88
C HIS A 133 -1.53 -14.12 3.77
N GLN A 134 -0.95 -14.77 4.79
CA GLN A 134 0.45 -15.18 4.79
C GLN A 134 0.74 -16.14 3.63
N LYS A 135 -0.09 -17.17 3.46
CA LYS A 135 0.04 -18.12 2.35
C LYS A 135 -0.02 -17.43 0.99
N LEU A 136 -0.97 -16.51 0.80
CA LEU A 136 -1.10 -15.77 -0.46
C LEU A 136 0.11 -14.86 -0.71
N SER A 137 0.64 -14.22 0.34
CA SER A 137 1.86 -13.41 0.28
C SER A 137 3.08 -14.26 -0.09
N ASP A 138 3.23 -15.44 0.51
CA ASP A 138 4.32 -16.37 0.23
C ASP A 138 4.25 -16.93 -1.18
N ASP A 139 3.04 -17.33 -1.63
CA ASP A 139 2.79 -17.77 -3.00
C ASP A 139 3.15 -16.65 -4.00
N LEU A 140 2.74 -15.41 -3.73
CA LEU A 140 3.02 -14.25 -4.58
C LEU A 140 4.52 -13.92 -4.64
N ASN A 141 5.23 -14.02 -3.51
CA ASN A 141 6.68 -13.83 -3.46
C ASN A 141 7.42 -14.95 -4.21
N SER A 142 6.95 -16.20 -4.15
CA SER A 142 7.54 -17.32 -4.88
C SER A 142 7.38 -17.20 -6.40
N LEU A 143 6.27 -16.60 -6.85
CA LEU A 143 5.99 -16.35 -8.27
C LEU A 143 6.74 -15.13 -8.81
N ARG A 144 7.27 -14.28 -7.92
CA ARG A 144 8.01 -13.08 -8.29
C ARG A 144 9.43 -13.44 -8.70
N SER A 145 9.61 -13.80 -9.96
CA SER A 145 10.93 -14.12 -10.52
C SER A 145 11.88 -12.92 -10.44
N GLU A 146 13.06 -13.09 -9.81
CA GLU A 146 14.15 -12.09 -9.84
C GLU A 146 14.50 -11.67 -11.26
N LYS A 147 14.41 -12.61 -12.21
CA LYS A 147 14.63 -12.37 -13.64
C LYS A 147 13.61 -11.42 -14.25
N LEU A 148 12.35 -11.47 -13.82
CA LEU A 148 11.33 -10.51 -14.27
C LEU A 148 11.63 -9.12 -13.70
N ILE A 149 12.00 -9.02 -12.42
CA ILE A 149 12.35 -7.75 -11.77
C ILE A 149 13.55 -7.10 -12.48
N SER A 150 14.59 -7.88 -12.78
CA SER A 150 15.78 -7.38 -13.45
C SER A 150 15.46 -6.89 -14.87
N LEU A 151 14.69 -7.67 -15.63
CA LEU A 151 14.27 -7.31 -16.99
C LEU A 151 13.39 -6.05 -17.01
N GLU A 152 12.46 -5.89 -16.07
CA GLU A 152 11.64 -4.68 -15.96
C GLU A 152 12.48 -3.45 -15.60
N SER A 153 13.43 -3.58 -14.67
CA SER A 153 14.36 -2.49 -14.32
C SER A 153 15.26 -2.09 -15.50
N GLU A 154 15.81 -3.06 -16.22
CA GLU A 154 16.60 -2.83 -17.43
C GLU A 154 15.76 -2.14 -18.50
N LEU A 155 14.53 -2.59 -18.75
CA LEU A 155 13.64 -1.97 -19.72
C LEU A 155 13.37 -0.49 -19.36
N THR A 156 13.10 -0.18 -18.10
CA THR A 156 12.89 1.21 -17.66
C THR A 156 14.14 2.06 -17.89
N LYS A 157 15.33 1.56 -17.56
CA LYS A 157 16.60 2.27 -17.82
C LYS A 157 16.79 2.53 -19.31
N THR A 158 16.61 1.51 -20.15
CA THR A 158 16.75 1.65 -21.60
C THR A 158 15.71 2.60 -22.18
N SER A 159 14.47 2.58 -21.69
CA SER A 159 13.42 3.50 -22.13
C SER A 159 13.75 4.95 -21.79
N ASN A 160 14.28 5.21 -20.59
CA ASN A 160 14.70 6.57 -20.21
C ASN A 160 15.88 7.03 -21.07
N SER A 161 16.88 6.19 -21.27
CA SER A 161 18.01 6.51 -22.16
C SER A 161 17.58 6.77 -23.60
N LYS A 162 16.58 6.04 -24.10
CA LYS A 162 16.02 6.28 -25.44
C LYS A 162 15.39 7.67 -25.52
N ASN A 163 14.56 8.04 -24.55
CA ASN A 163 13.91 9.35 -24.52
C ASN A 163 14.93 10.50 -24.46
N ASP A 164 15.97 10.36 -23.64
CA ASP A 164 17.07 11.34 -23.57
C ASP A 164 17.80 11.49 -24.92
N LEU A 165 17.99 10.38 -25.66
CA LEU A 165 18.60 10.41 -26.98
C LEU A 165 17.68 11.03 -28.04
N GLU A 166 16.37 10.78 -27.96
CA GLU A 166 15.37 11.40 -28.84
C GLU A 166 15.36 12.93 -28.64
N LEU A 167 15.32 13.42 -27.40
CA LEU A 167 15.39 14.86 -27.09
C LEU A 167 16.68 15.51 -27.60
N LYS A 168 17.83 14.82 -27.45
CA LYS A 168 19.10 15.30 -28.00
C LYS A 168 19.08 15.36 -29.53
N SER A 169 18.49 14.35 -30.17
CA SER A 169 18.35 14.32 -31.63
C SER A 169 17.47 15.47 -32.13
N GLU A 170 16.36 15.75 -31.44
CA GLU A 170 15.48 16.88 -31.76
C GLU A 170 16.21 18.22 -31.60
N THR A 171 17.01 18.35 -30.54
CA THR A 171 17.82 19.55 -30.31
C THR A 171 18.83 19.77 -31.42
N PHE A 172 19.60 18.74 -31.79
CA PHE A 172 20.57 18.83 -32.88
C PHE A 172 19.90 19.10 -34.22
N GLN A 173 18.72 18.54 -34.49
CA GLN A 173 17.98 18.86 -35.70
C GLN A 173 17.56 20.33 -35.74
N GLY A 174 17.10 20.89 -34.61
CA GLY A 174 16.79 22.31 -34.50
C GLY A 174 18.01 23.22 -34.75
N GLU A 175 19.17 22.85 -34.22
CA GLU A 175 20.44 23.56 -34.48
C GLU A 175 20.83 23.51 -35.97
N VAL A 176 20.68 22.34 -36.61
CA VAL A 176 20.94 22.19 -38.06
C VAL A 176 19.99 23.08 -38.87
N ASP A 177 18.70 23.08 -38.57
CA ASP A 177 17.70 23.87 -39.27
C ASP A 177 17.97 25.39 -39.12
N GLU A 178 18.42 25.82 -37.93
CA GLU A 178 18.83 27.21 -37.67
C GLU A 178 20.07 27.60 -38.49
N ILE A 179 21.08 26.72 -38.55
CA ILE A 179 22.29 26.92 -39.35
C ILE A 179 21.95 27.00 -40.84
N ASP A 180 21.13 26.06 -41.34
CA ASP A 180 20.68 26.02 -42.74
C ASP A 180 19.89 27.27 -43.14
N THR A 181 19.19 27.89 -42.19
CA THR A 181 18.49 29.16 -42.42
C THR A 181 19.43 30.37 -42.34
N SER A 182 20.39 30.35 -41.41
CA SER A 182 21.27 31.49 -41.11
C SER A 182 22.39 31.66 -42.14
N ILE A 183 22.93 30.55 -42.64
CA ILE A 183 24.03 30.56 -43.61
C ILE A 183 23.66 31.36 -44.89
N PRO A 184 22.54 31.09 -45.59
CA PRO A 184 22.14 31.85 -46.76
C PRO A 184 21.90 33.34 -46.47
N GLN A 185 21.37 33.67 -45.28
CA GLN A 185 21.15 35.04 -44.86
C GLN A 185 22.47 35.79 -44.68
N LEU A 186 23.45 35.19 -44.01
CA LEU A 186 24.79 35.77 -43.82
C LEU A 186 25.50 35.95 -45.16
N VAL A 187 25.44 34.96 -46.05
CA VAL A 187 25.97 35.05 -47.42
C VAL A 187 25.36 36.25 -48.16
N SER A 188 24.03 36.37 -48.15
CA SER A 188 23.32 37.50 -48.78
C SER A 188 23.75 38.86 -48.19
N GLN A 189 23.97 38.93 -46.87
CA GLN A 189 24.45 40.15 -46.21
C GLN A 189 25.88 40.52 -46.62
N ILE A 190 26.78 39.53 -46.72
CA ILE A 190 28.17 39.74 -47.17
C ILE A 190 28.18 40.27 -48.60
N GLU A 191 27.44 39.63 -49.51
CA GLU A 191 27.34 40.05 -50.92
C GLU A 191 26.81 41.49 -51.05
N LYS A 192 25.79 41.86 -50.26
CA LYS A 192 25.26 43.22 -50.22
C LYS A 192 26.31 44.23 -49.75
N LYS A 193 27.00 43.96 -48.63
CA LYS A 193 28.03 44.86 -48.09
C LYS A 193 29.21 45.05 -49.04
N LEU A 194 29.69 43.97 -49.67
CA LEU A 194 30.78 44.04 -50.66
C LEU A 194 30.39 44.88 -51.87
N ARG A 195 29.15 44.72 -52.35
CA ARG A 195 28.61 45.54 -53.44
C ARG A 195 28.51 47.02 -53.06
N THR A 196 28.05 47.33 -51.86
CA THR A 196 28.00 48.73 -51.38
C THR A 196 29.39 49.36 -51.32
N PHE A 197 30.42 48.62 -50.89
CA PHE A 197 31.77 49.16 -50.73
C PHE A 197 32.51 49.42 -52.06
N SER A 198 32.38 48.51 -53.02
CA SER A 198 33.20 48.52 -54.26
C SER A 198 32.40 48.74 -55.55
N ASN A 199 31.07 48.90 -55.44
CA ASN A 199 30.11 49.04 -56.54
C ASN A 199 30.15 47.89 -57.57
N THR A 200 30.74 46.74 -57.20
CA THR A 200 30.84 45.53 -58.03
C THR A 200 29.91 44.45 -57.49
N LYS A 201 29.31 43.62 -58.36
CA LYS A 201 28.45 42.51 -57.93
C LYS A 201 29.32 41.29 -57.60
N TYR A 202 29.22 40.79 -56.38
CA TYR A 202 29.89 39.57 -55.92
C TYR A 202 28.88 38.44 -55.75
N THR A 203 29.33 37.21 -55.99
CA THR A 203 28.59 35.99 -55.67
C THR A 203 29.51 35.09 -54.88
N VAL A 204 29.10 34.74 -53.66
CA VAL A 204 29.85 33.81 -52.82
C VAL A 204 29.46 32.40 -53.24
N LEU A 205 30.42 31.63 -53.74
CA LEU A 205 30.21 30.23 -54.05
C LEU A 205 30.26 29.43 -52.76
N MET A 206 29.16 28.75 -52.47
CA MET A 206 29.06 27.79 -51.38
C MET A 206 29.36 26.42 -51.97
N SER A 207 30.47 25.82 -51.56
CA SER A 207 30.92 24.48 -51.98
C SER A 207 30.47 23.40 -51.01
#